data_AF-A0A7S4EA00-F1
#
_entry.id   AF-A0A7S4EA00-F1
#
_cell.length_a   1.000
_cell.length_b   1.000
_cell.length_c   1.000
_cell.angle_alpha   90.00
_cell.angle_beta   90.00
_cell.angle_gamma   90.00
#
_symmetry.space_group_name_H-M   'P 1'
#
loop_
_entity.id
_entity.type
_entity.pdbx_description
1 polymer ?
#
loop_
_entity_poly.entity_id
_entity_poly.type
_entity_poly.pdbx_seq_one_letter_code
_entity_poly.pdbx_strand_id
1 'polypeptide(L)'
;MFYQASSFNQPLSGWQVDKVMNMNQMFGGASAFDQDLGWCVAYDVDTEDAFSSTPCESTSCSVEQRSDCPTGNVMTDSNIGTAVAAWLADATTAETTYGHISTWATGGVTDMSLLFCAQYCGSGTNSAAASFNEDIGAWDT
;
A
#
# COMPACT_ATOMS: atom_id res chain seq x y z
N MET A 1 -1.51 17.68 -8.02
CA MET A 1 -2.24 17.92 -6.75
C MET A 1 -1.67 19.12 -6.00
N PHE A 2 -0.34 19.24 -5.91
CA PHE A 2 0.41 20.31 -5.24
C PHE A 2 1.17 21.22 -6.24
N TYR A 3 0.63 21.38 -7.45
CA TYR A 3 1.24 22.24 -8.48
C TYR A 3 1.36 23.68 -7.96
N GLN A 4 2.56 24.24 -8.01
CA GLN A 4 2.95 25.56 -7.48
C GLN A 4 2.67 25.76 -5.98
N ALA A 5 2.46 24.69 -5.20
CA ALA A 5 2.38 24.76 -3.75
C ALA A 5 3.80 24.93 -3.15
N SER A 6 4.42 26.08 -3.43
CA SER A 6 5.85 26.35 -3.19
C SER A 6 6.34 26.15 -1.76
N SER A 7 5.43 26.17 -0.79
CA SER A 7 5.71 25.99 0.65
C SER A 7 5.37 24.59 1.19
N PHE A 8 4.80 23.71 0.38
CA PHE A 8 4.40 22.37 0.82
C PHE A 8 5.64 21.46 0.97
N ASN A 9 5.80 20.86 2.14
CA ASN A 9 6.89 19.92 2.45
C ASN A 9 6.49 18.97 3.60
N GLN A 10 5.26 18.47 3.58
CA GLN A 10 4.78 17.53 4.59
C GLN A 10 5.03 16.08 4.15
N PRO A 11 5.28 15.15 5.08
CA PRO A 11 5.54 13.76 4.75
C PRO A 11 4.30 13.09 4.12
N LEU A 12 4.52 12.34 3.03
CA LEU A 12 3.47 11.62 2.29
C LEU A 12 3.82 10.15 2.01
N SER A 13 4.86 9.60 2.64
CA SER A 13 5.34 8.23 2.36
C SER A 13 4.32 7.12 2.62
N GLY A 14 3.30 7.37 3.44
CA GLY A 14 2.22 6.42 3.71
C GLY A 14 1.09 6.40 2.66
N TRP A 15 1.17 7.18 1.59
CA TRP A 15 0.13 7.19 0.56
C TRP A 15 0.19 5.95 -0.34
N GLN A 16 -0.99 5.40 -0.62
CA GLN A 16 -1.16 4.33 -1.59
C GLN A 16 -1.45 4.92 -2.96
N VAL A 17 -0.50 4.77 -3.87
CA VAL A 17 -0.56 5.36 -5.21
C VAL A 17 -0.35 4.32 -6.32
N ASP A 18 -0.39 3.04 -5.97
CA ASP A 18 -0.18 1.90 -6.87
C ASP A 18 -1.19 1.85 -8.02
N LYS A 19 -2.36 2.46 -7.85
CA LYS A 19 -3.43 2.59 -8.87
C LYS A 19 -3.43 3.91 -9.62
N VAL A 20 -2.56 4.86 -9.27
CA VAL A 20 -2.52 6.16 -9.93
C VAL A 20 -1.86 5.99 -11.29
N MET A 21 -2.56 6.38 -12.36
CA MET A 21 -2.07 6.28 -13.73
C MET A 21 -1.54 7.61 -14.28
N ASN A 22 -1.82 8.73 -13.61
CA ASN A 22 -1.39 10.06 -14.03
C ASN A 22 -0.96 10.89 -12.81
N MET A 23 0.32 11.23 -12.77
CA MET A 23 0.97 12.10 -11.79
C MET A 23 1.56 13.35 -12.46
N ASN A 24 1.12 13.68 -13.67
CA ASN A 24 1.64 14.79 -14.45
C ASN A 24 1.56 16.09 -13.62
N GLN A 25 2.69 16.80 -13.50
CA GLN A 25 2.83 18.04 -12.73
C GLN A 25 2.34 17.95 -11.28
N MET A 26 2.28 16.76 -10.67
CA MET A 26 1.67 16.56 -9.35
C MET A 26 2.27 17.45 -8.27
N PHE A 27 3.59 17.65 -8.28
CA PHE A 27 4.38 18.54 -7.43
C PHE A 27 5.15 19.60 -8.24
N GLY A 28 4.80 19.81 -9.52
CA GLY A 28 5.49 20.78 -10.37
C GLY A 28 5.48 22.18 -9.74
N GLY A 29 6.64 22.78 -9.49
CA GLY A 29 6.78 24.08 -8.82
C GLY A 29 6.60 24.06 -7.30
N ALA A 30 6.51 22.89 -6.66
CA ALA A 30 6.54 22.77 -5.20
C ALA A 30 7.98 22.93 -4.67
N SER A 31 8.51 24.15 -4.75
CA SER A 31 9.93 24.46 -4.52
C SER A 31 10.50 24.10 -3.15
N ALA A 32 9.66 23.85 -2.14
CA ALA A 32 10.09 23.42 -0.82
C ALA A 32 9.99 21.90 -0.61
N PHE A 33 9.41 21.15 -1.55
CA PHE A 33 9.11 19.73 -1.38
C PHE A 33 10.35 18.86 -1.57
N ASP A 34 10.84 18.27 -0.48
CA ASP A 34 12.05 17.44 -0.43
C ASP A 34 11.83 16.26 0.53
N GLN A 35 10.78 15.49 0.28
CA GLN A 35 10.44 14.32 1.08
C GLN A 35 10.80 13.04 0.33
N ASP A 36 11.25 12.04 1.07
CA ASP A 36 11.34 10.67 0.58
C ASP A 36 9.93 10.08 0.52
N LEU A 37 9.42 9.84 -0.69
CA LEU A 37 8.09 9.29 -0.88
C LEU A 37 8.10 7.77 -0.73
N GLY A 38 9.15 7.09 -1.21
CA GLY A 38 9.21 5.63 -1.25
C GLY A 38 8.02 4.98 -1.96
N TRP A 39 7.31 5.72 -2.82
CA TRP A 39 6.12 5.22 -3.48
C TRP A 39 6.49 4.26 -4.59
N CYS A 40 5.70 3.19 -4.71
CA CYS A 40 5.73 2.34 -5.88
C CYS A 40 4.51 2.63 -6.75
N VAL A 41 4.74 2.91 -8.03
CA VAL A 41 3.71 3.22 -9.02
C VAL A 41 3.82 2.26 -10.20
N ALA A 42 2.70 2.00 -10.87
CA ALA A 42 2.66 1.11 -12.02
C ALA A 42 3.66 1.55 -13.10
N TYR A 43 4.26 0.58 -13.81
CA TYR A 43 5.28 0.87 -14.84
C TYR A 43 4.82 1.83 -15.96
N ASP A 44 3.51 1.93 -16.19
CA ASP A 44 2.89 2.77 -17.22
C ASP A 44 2.25 4.06 -16.67
N VAL A 45 2.56 4.46 -15.44
CA VAL A 45 2.13 5.75 -14.89
C VAL A 45 2.80 6.93 -15.62
N ASP A 46 2.00 7.94 -15.97
CA ASP A 46 2.54 9.20 -16.49
C ASP A 46 3.10 10.04 -15.31
N THR A 47 4.42 10.16 -15.23
CA THR A 47 5.13 11.01 -14.25
C THR A 47 5.79 12.22 -14.89
N GLU A 48 5.38 12.62 -16.09
CA GLU A 48 5.96 13.78 -16.78
C GLU A 48 5.84 15.04 -15.92
N ASP A 49 6.96 15.73 -15.71
CA ASP A 49 7.07 16.94 -14.90
C ASP A 49 6.52 16.83 -13.46
N ALA A 50 6.29 15.61 -12.96
CA ALA A 50 5.66 15.36 -11.66
C ALA A 50 6.40 16.08 -10.52
N PHE A 51 7.71 16.16 -10.62
CA PHE A 51 8.62 16.77 -9.65
C PHE A 51 9.38 17.97 -10.21
N SER A 52 8.93 18.53 -11.33
CA SER A 52 9.61 19.68 -11.96
C SER A 52 9.75 20.84 -10.98
N SER A 53 10.93 21.49 -10.93
CA SER A 53 11.20 22.59 -10.00
C SER A 53 11.02 22.25 -8.51
N THR A 54 11.29 20.99 -8.13
CA THR A 54 11.42 20.55 -6.73
C THR A 54 12.87 20.21 -6.39
N PRO A 55 13.30 20.32 -5.12
CA PRO A 55 14.62 19.86 -4.68
C PRO A 55 14.95 18.40 -5.04
N CYS A 56 13.95 17.51 -5.00
CA CYS A 56 14.11 16.08 -5.27
C CYS A 56 13.81 15.67 -6.73
N GLU A 57 13.69 16.63 -7.66
CA GLU A 57 13.41 16.42 -9.09
C GLU A 57 14.31 15.36 -9.73
N SER A 58 15.63 15.44 -9.49
CA SER A 58 16.60 14.51 -10.10
C SER A 58 16.48 13.07 -9.59
N THR A 59 15.79 12.87 -8.47
CA THR A 59 15.58 11.56 -7.83
C THR A 59 14.13 11.09 -7.92
N SER A 60 13.26 11.88 -8.54
CA SER A 60 11.81 11.70 -8.47
C SER A 60 11.30 11.46 -7.04
N CYS A 61 11.97 12.07 -6.05
CA CYS A 61 11.67 11.92 -4.63
C CYS A 61 11.53 10.43 -4.18
N SER A 62 12.38 9.56 -4.75
CA SER A 62 12.39 8.09 -4.54
C SER A 62 11.14 7.34 -5.02
N VAL A 63 10.38 7.89 -5.98
CA VAL A 63 9.30 7.13 -6.62
C VAL A 63 9.88 6.05 -7.53
N GLU A 64 9.45 4.81 -7.33
CA GLU A 64 9.83 3.64 -8.14
C GLU A 64 8.69 3.23 -9.09
N GLN A 65 8.96 3.19 -10.39
CA GLN A 65 8.05 2.60 -11.39
C GLN A 65 8.32 1.11 -11.53
N ARG A 66 7.37 0.27 -11.12
CA ARG A 66 7.53 -1.19 -11.18
C ARG A 66 6.24 -1.88 -11.62
N SER A 67 6.39 -3.03 -12.28
CA SER A 67 5.26 -3.90 -12.65
C SER A 67 4.76 -4.76 -11.49
N ASP A 68 5.54 -4.86 -10.42
CA ASP A 68 5.30 -5.65 -9.22
C ASP A 68 5.18 -4.77 -7.97
N CYS A 69 4.70 -3.53 -8.12
CA CYS A 69 4.44 -2.70 -6.97
C CYS A 69 3.56 -3.43 -5.97
N PRO A 70 3.87 -3.39 -4.67
CA PRO A 70 2.96 -3.90 -3.66
C PRO A 70 1.65 -3.18 -3.89
N THR A 71 0.63 -3.88 -4.37
CA THR A 71 -0.75 -3.40 -4.46
C THR A 71 -1.35 -3.34 -3.06
N GLY A 72 -0.50 -3.02 -2.09
CA GLY A 72 -0.39 -3.62 -0.77
C GLY A 72 -1.47 -3.06 0.10
N ASN A 73 -2.66 -3.60 -0.10
CA ASN A 73 -3.85 -3.55 0.72
C ASN A 73 -5.03 -4.13 -0.08
N VAL A 74 -4.98 -4.20 -1.42
CA VAL A 74 -6.10 -4.76 -2.19
C VAL A 74 -6.17 -6.27 -2.00
N MET A 75 -7.19 -6.70 -1.27
CA MET A 75 -7.47 -8.10 -1.04
C MET A 75 -8.51 -8.61 -2.04
N THR A 76 -8.26 -9.81 -2.54
CA THR A 76 -9.13 -10.60 -3.41
C THR A 76 -9.21 -12.02 -2.86
N ASP A 77 -10.19 -12.80 -3.32
CA ASP A 77 -10.31 -14.22 -2.93
C ASP A 77 -9.04 -15.03 -3.16
N SER A 78 -8.23 -14.63 -4.15
CA SER A 78 -6.98 -15.31 -4.49
C SER A 78 -5.82 -15.01 -3.54
N ASN A 79 -5.83 -13.89 -2.79
CA ASN A 79 -4.67 -13.46 -2.00
C ASN A 79 -4.94 -13.33 -0.50
N ILE A 80 -6.19 -13.08 -0.06
CA ILE A 80 -6.48 -12.72 1.33
C ILE A 80 -6.12 -13.84 2.31
N GLY A 81 -6.38 -15.10 1.95
CA GLY A 81 -6.01 -16.24 2.79
C GLY A 81 -4.51 -16.35 3.02
N THR A 82 -3.70 -16.06 1.99
CA THR A 82 -2.23 -16.05 2.09
C THR A 82 -1.74 -14.88 2.95
N ALA A 83 -2.33 -13.69 2.76
CA ALA A 83 -1.99 -12.50 3.54
C ALA A 83 -2.32 -12.68 5.03
N VAL A 84 -3.52 -13.18 5.36
CA VAL A 84 -3.91 -13.51 6.75
C VAL A 84 -2.97 -14.56 7.34
N ALA A 85 -2.67 -15.63 6.61
CA ALA A 85 -1.76 -16.66 7.09
C ALA A 85 -0.35 -16.11 7.37
N ALA A 86 0.17 -15.23 6.50
CA ALA A 86 1.44 -14.55 6.70
C ALA A 86 1.40 -13.63 7.93
N TRP A 87 0.34 -12.82 8.07
CA TRP A 87 0.15 -11.94 9.22
C TRP A 87 0.14 -12.69 10.55
N LEU A 88 -0.58 -13.81 10.59
CA LEU A 88 -0.68 -14.67 11.77
C LEU A 88 0.65 -15.39 12.09
N ALA A 89 1.51 -15.61 11.10
CA ALA A 89 2.81 -16.24 11.30
C ALA A 89 3.89 -15.24 11.75
N ASP A 90 3.93 -14.07 11.11
CA ASP A 90 4.83 -12.96 11.42
C ASP A 90 4.26 -11.64 10.88
N ALA A 91 3.63 -10.88 11.76
CA ALA A 91 3.02 -9.59 11.43
C ALA A 91 4.05 -8.56 10.92
N THR A 92 5.30 -8.58 11.42
CA THR A 92 6.33 -7.62 10.98
C THR A 92 6.70 -7.87 9.52
N THR A 93 6.92 -9.13 9.17
CA THR A 93 7.22 -9.49 7.77
C THR A 93 6.00 -9.29 6.87
N ALA A 94 4.80 -9.65 7.33
CA ALA A 94 3.58 -9.45 6.57
C ALA A 94 3.28 -7.97 6.30
N GLU A 95 3.54 -7.09 7.26
CA GLU A 95 3.35 -5.64 7.09
C GLU A 95 4.21 -5.07 5.96
N THR A 96 5.45 -5.56 5.79
CA THR A 96 6.30 -5.15 4.67
C THR A 96 5.80 -5.60 3.29
N THR A 97 4.98 -6.66 3.25
CA THR A 97 4.53 -7.30 2.01
C THR A 97 3.10 -6.91 1.63
N TYR A 98 2.20 -6.84 2.61
CA TYR A 98 0.76 -6.65 2.43
C TYR A 98 0.24 -5.35 3.04
N GLY A 99 1.07 -4.59 3.75
CA GLY A 99 0.62 -3.51 4.62
C GLY A 99 0.05 -4.03 5.93
N HIS A 100 -0.17 -3.12 6.88
CA HIS A 100 -0.77 -3.47 8.17
C HIS A 100 -2.17 -4.07 7.93
N ILE A 101 -2.54 -5.11 8.69
CA ILE A 101 -3.82 -5.81 8.45
C ILE A 101 -5.03 -4.89 8.50
N SER A 102 -4.97 -3.84 9.31
CA SER A 102 -6.02 -2.83 9.43
C SER A 102 -6.24 -1.99 8.17
N THR A 103 -5.29 -1.95 7.24
CA THR A 103 -5.37 -1.09 6.05
C THR A 103 -5.81 -1.84 4.80
N TRP A 104 -6.01 -3.16 4.88
CA TRP A 104 -6.40 -3.98 3.74
C TRP A 104 -7.78 -3.54 3.20
N ALA A 105 -7.81 -3.14 1.93
CA ALA A 105 -8.99 -2.87 1.12
C ALA A 105 -9.60 -4.21 0.69
N THR A 106 -10.66 -4.63 1.38
CA THR A 106 -11.27 -5.95 1.24
C THR A 106 -12.44 -5.99 0.27
N GLY A 107 -12.84 -4.87 -0.32
CA GLY A 107 -14.00 -4.82 -1.23
C GLY A 107 -13.89 -5.69 -2.50
N GLY A 108 -12.72 -6.29 -2.77
CA GLY A 108 -12.51 -7.28 -3.84
C GLY A 108 -12.64 -8.75 -3.41
N VAL A 109 -12.89 -9.01 -2.12
CA VAL A 109 -13.04 -10.36 -1.55
C VAL A 109 -14.52 -10.72 -1.47
N THR A 110 -14.89 -11.84 -2.06
CA THR A 110 -16.26 -12.38 -2.01
C THR A 110 -16.41 -13.52 -1.03
N ASP A 111 -15.31 -14.17 -0.62
CA ASP A 111 -15.29 -15.26 0.35
C ASP A 111 -14.34 -14.95 1.54
N MET A 112 -14.93 -14.54 2.66
CA MET A 112 -14.23 -14.32 3.94
C MET A 112 -14.20 -15.57 4.82
N SER A 113 -14.67 -16.71 4.33
CA SER A 113 -14.82 -17.91 5.16
C SER A 113 -13.46 -18.41 5.64
N LEU A 114 -13.43 -18.81 6.92
CA LEU A 114 -12.30 -19.50 7.55
C LEU A 114 -10.96 -18.74 7.59
N LEU A 115 -10.92 -17.45 7.26
CA LEU A 115 -9.67 -16.67 7.26
C LEU A 115 -8.91 -16.73 8.60
N PHE A 116 -9.63 -16.61 9.72
CA PHE A 116 -9.07 -16.67 11.07
C PHE A 116 -9.43 -17.96 11.81
N CYS A 117 -9.43 -19.09 11.10
CA CYS A 117 -9.81 -20.36 11.70
C CYS A 117 -8.64 -21.05 12.41
N ALA A 118 -8.74 -21.21 13.73
CA ALA A 118 -7.67 -21.77 14.57
C ALA A 118 -7.62 -23.31 14.60
N GLN A 119 -8.77 -23.98 14.49
CA GLN A 119 -8.88 -25.45 14.52
C GLN A 119 -10.04 -25.94 13.64
N TYR A 120 -9.90 -27.14 13.05
CA TYR A 120 -10.95 -27.89 12.30
C TYR A 120 -11.43 -27.30 10.95
N CYS A 121 -10.57 -26.60 10.22
CA CYS A 121 -10.92 -25.84 9.01
C CYS A 121 -10.67 -26.58 7.68
N GLY A 122 -10.21 -27.83 7.71
CA GLY A 122 -9.97 -28.64 6.50
C GLY A 122 -8.71 -28.30 5.68
N SER A 123 -8.12 -27.10 5.82
CA SER A 123 -6.94 -26.64 5.05
C SER A 123 -5.72 -26.26 5.89
N GLY A 124 -5.60 -26.82 7.11
CA GLY A 124 -4.49 -26.56 8.03
C GLY A 124 -4.93 -25.76 9.25
N THR A 125 -4.18 -25.87 10.33
CA THR A 125 -4.45 -25.17 11.60
C THR A 125 -3.43 -24.07 11.79
N ASN A 126 -3.86 -22.80 11.82
CA ASN A 126 -3.03 -21.72 12.31
C ASN A 126 -3.46 -21.38 13.74
N SER A 127 -2.80 -21.96 14.73
CA SER A 127 -3.12 -21.74 16.14
C SER A 127 -2.99 -20.27 16.57
N ALA A 128 -2.20 -19.45 15.86
CA ALA A 128 -2.09 -18.02 16.15
C ALA A 128 -3.39 -17.26 15.85
N ALA A 129 -4.26 -17.81 14.99
CA ALA A 129 -5.59 -17.25 14.76
C ALA A 129 -6.44 -17.21 16.05
N ALA A 130 -6.19 -18.12 17.01
CA ALA A 130 -6.91 -18.13 18.29
C ALA A 130 -6.62 -16.91 19.17
N SER A 131 -5.46 -16.28 18.97
CA SER A 131 -5.02 -15.09 19.71
C SER A 131 -5.13 -13.80 18.89
N PHE A 132 -5.67 -13.86 17.68
CA PHE A 132 -5.82 -12.68 16.83
C PHE A 132 -6.78 -11.66 17.46
N ASN A 133 -6.33 -10.42 17.57
CA ASN A 133 -7.11 -9.32 18.16
C ASN A 133 -6.68 -7.95 17.61
N GLU A 134 -6.32 -7.90 16.33
CA GLU A 134 -5.98 -6.64 15.67
C GLU A 134 -7.24 -5.87 15.24
N ASP A 135 -7.10 -4.56 15.09
CA ASP A 135 -8.18 -3.72 14.55
C ASP A 135 -8.31 -3.93 13.03
N ILE A 136 -9.45 -4.48 12.60
CA ILE A 136 -9.82 -4.66 11.19
C ILE A 136 -11.11 -3.88 10.85
N GLY A 137 -11.43 -2.84 11.63
CA GLY A 137 -12.67 -2.07 11.46
C GLY A 137 -12.75 -1.25 10.16
N ALA A 138 -11.63 -1.08 9.45
CA ALA A 138 -11.58 -0.40 8.16
C ALA A 138 -11.80 -1.35 6.96
N TRP A 139 -11.95 -2.66 7.20
CA TRP A 139 -12.28 -3.61 6.14
C TRP A 139 -13.67 -3.31 5.60
N ASP A 140 -13.74 -3.00 4.31
CA ASP A 140 -14.99 -2.82 3.57
C ASP A 140 -15.35 -4.12 2.86
N THR A 141 -16.44 -4.75 3.27
CA THR A 141 -17.03 -5.93 2.60
C THR A 141 -18.45 -5.63 2.19
#